data_AF-A0A849ZG17-F1
#
_entry.id   AF-A0A849ZG17-F1
#
_cell.length_a   1.000
_cell.length_b   1.000
_cell.length_c   1.000
_cell.angle_alpha   90.00
_cell.angle_beta   90.00
_cell.angle_gamma   90.00
#
_symmetry.space_group_name_H-M   'P 1'
#
loop_
_entity.id
_entity.type
_entity.pdbx_description
1 polymer ?
#
loop_
_entity_poly.entity_id
_entity_poly.type
_entity_poly.pdbx_seq_one_letter_code
_entity_poly.pdbx_strand_id
1 'polypeptide(L)'
;MPLLRFASLSLLTGTVACGAAGAIPASDDGEEAVATGAVRSTDAPDPSCPSKPWVLHLGAEVRSDIEQAMKKGVTAVAFDCENVRVLECQVDDKGYRFVGHAKREEVVREASKDQTFEGKVVTVGEMVTDRTQASATDLKGACQGATHFIRAATVGAFAMELHVNTPSGEKASAVKDGDLAACDAATADATSPPAQCRALARLELVPIARE
;
A
#
# COMPACT_ATOMS: atom_id res chain seq x y z
N MET A 1 12.69 -1.01 68.32
CA MET A 1 14.06 -0.44 68.42
C MET A 1 14.45 0.10 67.04
N PRO A 2 15.08 1.28 66.94
CA PRO A 2 14.32 2.53 66.85
C PRO A 2 14.57 3.34 65.56
N LEU A 3 13.63 4.26 65.31
CA LEU A 3 13.81 5.68 64.92
C LEU A 3 14.89 6.02 63.88
N LEU A 4 14.47 6.65 62.77
CA LEU A 4 15.02 7.97 62.44
C LEU A 4 14.00 8.84 61.68
N ARG A 5 13.68 9.96 62.33
CA ARG A 5 12.99 11.14 61.79
C ARG A 5 13.97 11.94 60.94
N PHE A 6 13.50 12.63 59.90
CA PHE A 6 13.82 14.05 59.68
C PHE A 6 12.69 14.72 58.90
N ALA A 7 12.28 15.88 59.43
CA ALA A 7 11.30 16.80 58.89
C ALA A 7 12.02 18.03 58.32
N SER A 8 11.42 18.70 57.33
CA SER A 8 11.43 20.16 57.04
C SER A 8 10.86 20.34 55.62
N LEU A 9 9.64 20.82 55.39
CA LEU A 9 9.05 22.15 55.63
C LEU A 9 9.72 23.27 54.82
N SER A 10 9.05 23.70 53.75
CA SER A 10 8.93 25.13 53.39
C SER A 10 7.77 25.34 52.40
N LEU A 11 6.77 26.08 52.88
CA LEU A 11 5.71 26.73 52.10
C LEU A 11 6.30 27.89 51.28
N LEU A 12 5.76 28.13 50.09
CA LEU A 12 5.54 29.50 49.60
C LEU A 12 4.33 29.55 48.67
N THR A 13 3.31 30.21 49.17
CA THR A 13 2.11 30.71 48.50
C THR A 13 2.44 31.92 47.62
N GLY A 14 1.85 31.99 46.42
CA GLY A 14 1.81 33.19 45.59
C GLY A 14 0.60 33.16 44.66
N THR A 15 -0.43 33.92 45.01
CA THR A 15 -1.64 34.23 44.23
C THR A 15 -1.43 35.47 43.34
N VAL A 16 -2.44 35.79 42.50
CA VAL A 16 -2.68 37.00 41.67
C VAL A 16 -2.17 36.79 40.22
N ALA A 17 -2.95 36.94 39.13
CA ALA A 17 -3.96 37.95 38.82
C ALA A 17 -5.02 37.52 37.79
N CYS A 18 -6.13 38.26 37.81
CA CYS A 18 -7.30 38.26 36.95
C CYS A 18 -7.10 39.14 35.68
N GLY A 19 -7.83 38.84 34.60
CA GLY A 19 -8.04 39.74 33.44
C GLY A 19 -8.19 38.94 32.13
N ALA A 20 -9.37 38.71 31.58
CA ALA A 20 -10.33 39.62 30.91
C ALA A 20 -10.33 39.37 29.39
N ALA A 21 -11.50 38.98 28.89
CA ALA A 21 -12.08 39.22 27.57
C ALA A 21 -11.15 39.31 26.34
N GLY A 22 -11.28 38.32 25.44
CA GLY A 22 -10.79 38.38 24.07
C GLY A 22 -11.69 37.57 23.13
N ALA A 23 -12.13 38.20 22.06
CA ALA A 23 -13.24 37.84 21.19
C ALA A 23 -13.17 36.48 20.47
N ILE A 24 -14.37 35.99 20.12
CA ILE A 24 -14.68 35.04 19.05
C ILE A 24 -14.06 35.54 17.73
N PRO A 25 -13.40 34.66 16.95
CA PRO A 25 -13.55 34.69 15.50
C PRO A 25 -14.45 33.53 15.07
N ALA A 26 -15.62 33.90 14.56
CA ALA A 26 -16.25 33.17 13.49
C ALA A 26 -15.44 33.46 12.24
N SER A 27 -14.96 32.42 11.59
CA SER A 27 -14.59 32.45 10.18
C SER A 27 -15.04 31.10 9.63
N ASP A 28 -16.32 31.13 9.29
CA ASP A 28 -17.00 30.25 8.36
C ASP A 28 -16.36 30.52 6.99
N ASP A 29 -15.51 29.62 6.52
CA ASP A 29 -15.21 29.50 5.09
C ASP A 29 -15.51 28.05 4.74
N GLY A 30 -16.63 27.88 4.04
CA GLY A 30 -17.22 26.61 3.67
C GLY A 30 -16.27 25.73 2.85
N GLU A 31 -16.17 24.49 3.30
CA GLU A 31 -16.73 23.33 2.59
C GLU A 31 -16.73 23.42 1.04
N GLU A 32 -15.61 23.02 0.42
CA GLU A 32 -15.69 22.01 -0.64
C GLU A 32 -15.09 20.70 -0.10
N ALA A 33 -15.98 19.82 0.35
CA ALA A 33 -15.64 18.45 0.69
C ALA A 33 -15.31 17.67 -0.60
N VAL A 34 -14.03 17.60 -0.96
CA VAL A 34 -13.55 16.51 -1.80
C VAL A 34 -13.30 15.32 -0.89
N ALA A 35 -14.22 14.37 -0.94
CA ALA A 35 -14.16 13.12 -0.19
C ALA A 35 -12.98 12.24 -0.63
N THR A 36 -11.78 12.50 -0.10
CA THR A 36 -10.76 11.46 0.06
C THR A 36 -11.05 10.72 1.35
N GLY A 37 -11.76 9.60 1.24
CA GLY A 37 -11.95 8.64 2.33
C GLY A 37 -10.63 8.02 2.76
N ALA A 38 -9.89 8.71 3.62
CA ALA A 38 -8.79 8.13 4.38
C ALA A 38 -9.40 7.47 5.62
N VAL A 39 -9.52 6.14 5.58
CA VAL A 39 -9.83 5.34 6.77
C VAL A 39 -8.64 5.48 7.72
N ARG A 40 -8.86 6.09 8.89
CA ARG A 40 -7.89 6.11 9.99
C ARG A 40 -7.82 4.71 10.59
N SER A 41 -6.72 4.00 10.31
CA SER A 41 -6.30 2.87 11.13
C SER A 41 -5.91 3.38 12.52
N THR A 42 -6.43 2.77 13.58
CA THR A 42 -6.10 3.10 14.98
C THR A 42 -4.78 2.51 15.45
N ASP A 43 -4.09 1.74 14.61
CA ASP A 43 -2.72 1.32 14.87
C ASP A 43 -1.78 2.30 14.17
N ALA A 44 -0.96 2.99 14.96
CA ALA A 44 0.10 3.83 14.41
C ALA A 44 0.95 2.94 13.47
N PRO A 45 1.09 3.29 12.17
CA PRO A 45 2.03 2.58 11.32
C PRO A 45 3.40 2.64 11.98
N ASP A 46 4.13 1.52 11.95
CA ASP A 46 5.52 1.50 12.39
C ASP A 46 6.23 2.75 11.82
N PRO A 47 6.80 3.63 12.66
CA PRO A 47 7.41 4.88 12.19
C PRO A 47 8.58 4.64 11.23
N SER A 48 9.10 3.40 11.15
CA SER A 48 10.10 2.98 10.16
C SER A 48 9.51 2.65 8.78
N CYS A 49 8.17 2.56 8.66
CA CYS A 49 7.45 2.17 7.47
C CYS A 49 6.62 3.35 6.94
N PRO A 50 7.14 4.16 6.00
CA PRO A 50 6.43 5.31 5.47
C PRO A 50 5.05 4.93 4.91
N SER A 51 4.02 5.58 5.42
CA SER A 51 2.63 5.42 5.01
C SER A 51 2.36 6.23 3.73
N LYS A 52 2.63 5.64 2.56
CA LYS A 52 2.15 6.07 1.21
C LYS A 52 2.48 4.99 0.17
N PRO A 53 1.74 4.90 -0.95
CA PRO A 53 1.65 3.67 -1.74
C PRO A 53 2.99 3.31 -2.40
N TRP A 54 3.55 2.17 -2.00
CA TRP A 54 4.80 1.64 -2.54
C TRP A 54 4.59 1.06 -3.94
N VAL A 55 5.49 1.41 -4.87
CA VAL A 55 5.71 0.60 -6.08
C VAL A 55 6.72 -0.45 -5.68
N LEU A 56 6.23 -1.59 -5.19
CA LEU A 56 7.08 -2.71 -4.83
C LEU A 56 7.66 -3.34 -6.11
N HIS A 57 8.98 -3.42 -6.20
CA HIS A 57 9.62 -4.17 -7.28
C HIS A 57 9.41 -5.67 -7.03
N LEU A 58 8.38 -6.22 -7.66
CA LEU A 58 8.10 -7.64 -7.64
C LEU A 58 8.95 -8.34 -8.70
N GLY A 59 9.87 -9.19 -8.27
CA GLY A 59 10.49 -10.17 -9.17
C GLY A 59 9.44 -11.12 -9.76
N ALA A 60 9.73 -11.68 -10.94
CA ALA A 60 8.77 -12.53 -11.66
C ALA A 60 8.28 -13.73 -10.82
N GLU A 61 9.17 -14.34 -10.04
CA GLU A 61 8.85 -15.46 -9.13
C GLU A 61 7.83 -15.04 -8.07
N VAL A 62 8.11 -13.95 -7.34
CA VAL A 62 7.22 -13.44 -6.28
C VAL A 62 5.87 -13.03 -6.86
N ARG A 63 5.84 -12.44 -8.06
CA ARG A 63 4.58 -12.10 -8.74
C ARG A 63 3.76 -13.35 -9.04
N SER A 64 4.39 -14.39 -9.57
CA SER A 64 3.75 -15.69 -9.83
C SER A 64 3.16 -16.30 -8.56
N ASP A 65 3.91 -16.25 -7.45
CA ASP A 65 3.45 -16.75 -6.15
C ASP A 65 2.23 -15.97 -5.64
N ILE A 66 2.24 -14.64 -5.77
CA ILE A 66 1.12 -13.78 -5.41
C ILE A 66 -0.11 -14.12 -6.27
N GLU A 67 0.05 -14.21 -7.59
CA GLU A 67 -1.05 -14.55 -8.49
C GLU A 67 -1.66 -15.93 -8.17
N GLN A 68 -0.84 -16.90 -7.81
CA GLN A 68 -1.31 -18.22 -7.39
C GLN A 68 -2.02 -18.16 -6.04
N ALA A 69 -1.47 -17.44 -5.07
CA ALA A 69 -2.10 -17.28 -3.76
C ALA A 69 -3.44 -16.55 -3.84
N MET A 70 -3.53 -15.49 -4.67
CA MET A 70 -4.76 -14.74 -4.88
C MET A 70 -5.86 -15.57 -5.57
N LYS A 71 -5.51 -16.61 -6.34
CA LYS A 71 -6.49 -17.57 -6.88
C LYS A 71 -7.09 -18.47 -5.80
N LYS A 72 -6.37 -18.69 -4.68
CA LYS A 72 -6.83 -19.52 -3.55
C LYS A 72 -7.76 -18.74 -2.60
N GLY A 73 -7.53 -17.44 -2.43
CA GLY A 73 -8.32 -16.60 -1.52
C GLY A 73 -7.62 -15.28 -1.16
N VAL A 74 -8.15 -14.54 -0.19
CA VAL A 74 -7.54 -13.30 0.31
C VAL A 74 -6.25 -13.61 1.04
N THR A 75 -5.13 -13.27 0.42
CA THR A 75 -3.81 -13.73 0.81
C THR A 75 -3.21 -12.85 1.90
N ALA A 76 -2.79 -13.46 3.01
CA ALA A 76 -1.97 -12.82 4.01
C ALA A 76 -0.48 -12.94 3.63
N VAL A 77 0.29 -11.89 3.91
CA VAL A 77 1.70 -11.78 3.57
C VAL A 77 2.51 -11.32 4.78
N ALA A 78 3.79 -11.68 4.78
CA ALA A 78 4.77 -10.98 5.59
C ALA A 78 5.33 -9.83 4.76
N PHE A 79 5.25 -8.62 5.30
CA PHE A 79 5.80 -7.41 4.72
C PHE A 79 6.68 -6.71 5.74
N ASP A 80 7.89 -6.34 5.32
CA ASP A 80 8.93 -5.69 6.13
C ASP A 80 9.33 -4.30 5.60
N CYS A 81 8.41 -3.60 4.93
CA CYS A 81 8.58 -2.30 4.28
C CYS A 81 9.32 -2.36 2.93
N GLU A 82 10.15 -3.37 2.69
CA GLU A 82 10.91 -3.49 1.43
C GLU A 82 10.50 -4.74 0.64
N ASN A 83 10.21 -5.84 1.33
CA ASN A 83 9.97 -7.15 0.74
C ASN A 83 8.58 -7.67 1.12
N VAL A 84 7.90 -8.26 0.15
CA VAL A 84 6.69 -9.06 0.37
C VAL A 84 7.04 -10.53 0.23
N ARG A 85 6.65 -11.31 1.23
CA ARG A 85 6.71 -12.77 1.21
C ARG A 85 5.29 -13.32 1.32
N VAL A 86 4.92 -14.11 0.31
CA VAL A 86 3.65 -14.85 0.29
C VAL A 86 3.70 -15.95 1.35
N LEU A 87 2.62 -16.08 2.11
CA LEU A 87 2.44 -17.13 3.11
C LEU A 87 1.34 -18.08 2.62
N GLU A 88 1.38 -19.34 3.05
CA GLU A 88 0.24 -20.26 2.93
C GLU A 88 -0.80 -19.93 4.03
N CYS A 89 -1.24 -18.68 4.04
CA CYS A 89 -2.18 -18.10 5.00
C CYS A 89 -3.21 -17.26 4.26
N GLN A 90 -4.48 -17.47 4.60
CA GLN A 90 -5.61 -16.79 3.99
C GLN A 90 -6.42 -16.07 5.07
N VAL A 91 -6.98 -14.92 4.71
CA VAL A 91 -8.01 -14.24 5.50
C VAL A 91 -9.35 -14.87 5.16
N ASP A 92 -10.18 -15.10 6.17
CA ASP A 92 -11.53 -15.62 6.00
C ASP A 92 -12.44 -14.62 5.26
N ASP A 93 -12.53 -14.79 3.94
CA ASP A 93 -13.30 -13.94 3.04
C ASP A 93 -13.70 -14.71 1.76
N LYS A 94 -14.59 -14.12 0.94
CA LYS A 94 -15.06 -14.70 -0.32
C LYS A 94 -14.02 -14.66 -1.45
N GLY A 95 -12.87 -14.03 -1.23
CA GLY A 95 -11.79 -13.93 -2.22
C GLY A 95 -11.87 -12.63 -3.01
N TYR A 96 -11.23 -12.62 -4.18
CA TYR A 96 -11.18 -11.43 -5.03
C TYR A 96 -12.22 -11.48 -6.14
N ARG A 97 -12.76 -10.31 -6.46
CA ARG A 97 -13.50 -10.05 -7.71
C ARG A 97 -12.76 -9.01 -8.53
N PHE A 98 -12.86 -9.13 -9.86
CA PHE A 98 -12.33 -8.09 -10.74
C PHE A 98 -13.33 -6.94 -10.87
N VAL A 99 -12.82 -5.72 -10.82
CA VAL A 99 -13.56 -4.49 -11.12
C VAL A 99 -12.85 -3.81 -12.29
N GLY A 100 -13.51 -3.81 -13.44
CA GLY A 100 -13.03 -3.10 -14.62
C GLY A 100 -13.05 -1.59 -14.40
N HIS A 101 -12.09 -0.90 -15.00
CA HIS A 101 -12.05 0.56 -15.06
C HIS A 101 -11.79 0.99 -16.51
N ALA A 102 -11.96 2.29 -16.80
CA ALA A 102 -11.46 2.83 -18.05
C ALA A 102 -9.95 2.59 -18.18
N LYS A 103 -9.48 2.21 -19.37
CA LYS A 103 -8.05 2.00 -19.65
C LYS A 103 -7.28 3.27 -19.32
N ARG A 104 -6.22 3.16 -18.52
CA ARG A 104 -5.28 4.25 -18.22
C ARG A 104 -3.89 3.84 -18.66
N GLU A 105 -3.21 4.75 -19.37
CA GLU A 105 -1.82 4.57 -19.79
C GLU A 105 -0.94 5.59 -19.07
N GLU A 106 0.14 5.11 -18.48
CA GLU A 106 1.16 5.93 -17.83
C GLU A 106 2.50 5.63 -18.50
N VAL A 107 3.23 6.69 -18.82
CA VAL A 107 4.58 6.58 -19.40
C VAL A 107 5.54 7.31 -18.49
N VAL A 108 6.50 6.57 -17.94
CA VAL A 108 7.55 7.07 -17.06
C VAL A 108 8.82 7.16 -17.87
N ARG A 109 9.46 8.32 -17.88
CA ARG A 109 10.78 8.52 -18.49
C ARG A 109 11.67 9.25 -17.53
N GLU A 110 12.82 8.66 -17.24
CA GLU A 110 13.87 9.29 -16.44
C GLU A 110 15.19 9.10 -17.16
N ALA A 111 16.00 10.15 -17.21
CA ALA A 111 17.31 10.09 -17.82
C ALA A 111 18.32 10.73 -16.87
N SER A 112 19.48 10.10 -16.78
CA SER A 112 20.69 10.67 -16.20
C SER A 112 21.81 10.62 -17.24
N LYS A 113 23.00 11.10 -16.87
CA LYS A 113 24.14 11.15 -17.79
C LYS A 113 24.49 9.77 -18.39
N ASP A 114 24.37 8.72 -17.58
CA ASP A 114 24.87 7.38 -17.92
C ASP A 114 23.76 6.34 -18.07
N GLN A 115 22.50 6.71 -17.84
CA GLN A 115 21.38 5.78 -17.92
C GLN A 115 20.09 6.48 -18.37
N THR A 116 19.26 5.75 -19.11
CA THR A 116 17.88 6.13 -19.44
C THR A 116 16.95 5.01 -19.00
N PHE A 117 15.89 5.38 -18.30
CA PHE A 117 14.82 4.53 -17.88
C PHE A 117 13.54 4.97 -18.60
N GLU A 118 12.90 4.05 -19.32
CA GLU A 118 11.59 4.27 -19.93
C GLU A 118 10.66 3.13 -19.54
N GLY A 119 9.44 3.46 -19.10
CA GLY A 119 8.42 2.50 -18.75
C GLY A 119 7.06 2.91 -19.28
N LYS A 120 6.29 1.93 -19.74
CA LYS A 120 4.87 2.06 -20.05
C LYS A 120 4.09 1.11 -19.17
N VAL A 121 3.08 1.63 -18.47
CA VAL A 121 2.12 0.86 -17.69
C VAL A 121 0.74 1.13 -18.24
N VAL A 122 -0.01 0.06 -18.54
CA VAL A 122 -1.42 0.12 -18.90
C VAL A 122 -2.19 -0.57 -17.80
N THR A 123 -3.20 0.09 -17.24
CA THR A 123 -4.08 -0.46 -16.21
C THR A 123 -5.52 -0.50 -16.71
N VAL A 124 -6.23 -1.59 -16.37
CA VAL A 124 -7.57 -1.87 -16.89
C VAL A 124 -8.59 -2.19 -15.80
N GLY A 125 -8.16 -2.34 -14.55
CA GLY A 125 -9.03 -2.66 -13.43
C GLY A 125 -8.24 -3.15 -12.22
N GLU A 126 -8.95 -3.68 -11.24
CA GLU A 126 -8.37 -4.18 -9.99
C GLU A 126 -9.00 -5.51 -9.59
N MET A 127 -8.19 -6.41 -9.02
CA MET A 127 -8.68 -7.53 -8.22
C MET A 127 -8.88 -7.02 -6.79
N VAL A 128 -10.10 -7.04 -6.27
CA VAL A 128 -10.42 -6.48 -4.94
C VAL A 128 -11.20 -7.47 -4.09
N THR A 129 -10.95 -7.46 -2.78
CA THR A 129 -11.82 -8.10 -1.78
C THR A 129 -12.68 -7.04 -1.10
N ASP A 130 -13.83 -7.45 -0.57
CA ASP A 130 -14.69 -6.59 0.24
C ASP A 130 -14.15 -6.46 1.69
N ARG A 131 -13.13 -7.24 2.08
CA ARG A 131 -12.47 -7.17 3.39
C ARG A 131 -11.63 -5.89 3.50
N THR A 132 -11.95 -5.04 4.47
CA THR A 132 -11.25 -3.78 4.73
C THR A 132 -10.29 -3.82 5.92
N GLN A 133 -10.42 -4.82 6.78
CA GLN A 133 -9.61 -5.01 7.99
C GLN A 133 -9.56 -6.49 8.35
N ALA A 134 -8.51 -6.96 9.00
CA ALA A 134 -8.41 -8.32 9.52
C ALA A 134 -7.63 -8.33 10.84
N SER A 135 -7.97 -9.25 11.73
CA SER A 135 -7.20 -9.57 12.94
C SER A 135 -6.63 -10.99 12.86
N ALA A 136 -5.83 -11.35 13.86
CA ALA A 136 -5.28 -12.71 13.96
C ALA A 136 -6.35 -13.81 13.96
N THR A 137 -7.56 -13.54 14.46
CA THR A 137 -8.65 -14.53 14.50
C THR A 137 -9.30 -14.79 13.14
N ASP A 138 -9.11 -13.90 12.16
CA ASP A 138 -9.62 -14.06 10.80
C ASP A 138 -8.71 -14.94 9.93
N LEU A 139 -7.53 -15.31 10.42
CA LEU A 139 -6.50 -15.97 9.64
C LEU A 139 -6.64 -17.50 9.67
N LYS A 140 -6.50 -18.14 8.51
CA LYS A 140 -6.58 -19.59 8.32
C LYS A 140 -5.34 -20.10 7.57
N GLY A 141 -4.76 -21.19 8.09
CA GLY A 141 -3.57 -21.83 7.52
C GLY A 141 -2.29 -21.53 8.29
N ALA A 142 -1.15 -21.52 7.60
CA ALA A 142 0.17 -21.30 8.18
C ALA A 142 0.48 -19.80 8.30
N CYS A 143 -0.16 -19.16 9.29
CA CYS A 143 -0.22 -17.70 9.42
C CYS A 143 0.85 -17.06 10.31
N GLN A 144 1.83 -17.84 10.76
CA GLN A 144 2.92 -17.33 11.56
C GLN A 144 3.72 -16.28 10.76
N GLY A 145 3.86 -15.09 11.33
CA GLY A 145 4.58 -13.98 10.70
C GLY A 145 3.76 -13.16 9.69
N ALA A 146 2.46 -13.43 9.52
CA ALA A 146 1.58 -12.56 8.74
C ALA A 146 1.55 -11.14 9.36
N THR A 147 1.79 -10.12 8.55
CA THR A 147 1.74 -8.70 8.96
C THR A 147 0.67 -7.92 8.22
N HIS A 148 0.40 -8.27 6.96
CA HIS A 148 -0.57 -7.62 6.11
C HIS A 148 -1.40 -8.65 5.34
N PHE A 149 -2.51 -8.22 4.75
CA PHE A 149 -3.17 -8.94 3.68
C PHE A 149 -3.26 -8.07 2.43
N ILE A 150 -3.35 -8.72 1.26
CA ILE A 150 -3.54 -8.02 -0.01
C ILE A 150 -5.03 -7.67 -0.12
N ARG A 151 -5.38 -6.39 -0.09
CA ARG A 151 -6.77 -5.92 -0.24
C ARG A 151 -7.15 -5.75 -1.70
N ALA A 152 -6.22 -5.20 -2.48
CA ALA A 152 -6.40 -4.97 -3.90
C ALA A 152 -5.11 -5.22 -4.67
N ALA A 153 -5.24 -5.59 -5.94
CA ALA A 153 -4.14 -5.59 -6.89
C ALA A 153 -4.58 -4.94 -8.20
N THR A 154 -3.85 -3.92 -8.64
CA THR A 154 -4.08 -3.27 -9.93
C THR A 154 -3.63 -4.19 -11.06
N VAL A 155 -4.52 -4.39 -12.05
CA VAL A 155 -4.34 -5.32 -13.16
C VAL A 155 -4.11 -4.59 -14.46
N GLY A 156 -3.20 -5.11 -15.28
CA GLY A 156 -2.98 -4.63 -16.63
C GLY A 156 -1.80 -5.28 -17.34
N ALA A 157 -0.95 -4.46 -17.96
CA ALA A 157 0.29 -4.87 -18.60
C ALA A 157 1.32 -3.75 -18.48
N PHE A 158 2.61 -4.10 -18.47
CA PHE A 158 3.67 -3.10 -18.42
C PHE A 158 4.94 -3.58 -19.15
N ALA A 159 5.72 -2.61 -19.58
CA ALA A 159 7.06 -2.80 -20.13
C ALA A 159 7.97 -1.71 -19.57
N MET A 160 9.15 -2.09 -19.11
CA MET A 160 10.17 -1.20 -18.56
C MET A 160 11.50 -1.53 -19.23
N GLU A 161 12.22 -0.51 -19.66
CA GLU A 161 13.51 -0.59 -20.34
C GLU A 161 14.52 0.29 -19.60
N LEU A 162 15.70 -0.28 -19.33
CA LEU A 162 16.84 0.42 -18.77
C LEU A 162 17.99 0.35 -19.77
N HIS A 163 18.39 1.50 -20.26
CA HIS A 163 19.54 1.69 -21.13
C HIS A 163 20.67 2.26 -20.30
N VAL A 164 21.83 1.62 -20.32
CA VAL A 164 23.04 2.04 -19.61
C VAL A 164 24.13 2.32 -20.61
N ASN A 165 24.60 3.56 -20.64
CA ASN A 165 25.74 3.98 -21.42
C ASN A 165 27.01 3.58 -20.66
N THR A 166 27.79 2.67 -21.24
CA THR A 166 29.09 2.30 -20.71
C THR A 166 30.20 2.75 -21.66
N PRO A 167 31.44 2.96 -21.18
CA PRO A 167 32.58 3.25 -22.07
C PRO A 167 32.79 2.19 -23.17
N SER A 168 32.29 0.97 -22.94
CA SER A 168 32.38 -0.17 -23.86
C SER A 168 31.17 -0.31 -24.79
N GLY A 169 30.20 0.61 -24.74
CA GLY A 169 28.96 0.57 -25.53
C GLY A 169 27.69 0.65 -24.69
N GLU A 170 26.54 0.61 -25.35
CA GLU A 170 25.22 0.65 -24.72
C GLU A 170 24.78 -0.77 -24.29
N LYS A 171 24.26 -0.89 -23.07
CA LYS A 171 23.59 -2.11 -22.59
C LYS A 171 22.13 -1.80 -22.32
N ALA A 172 21.23 -2.67 -22.76
CA ALA A 172 19.81 -2.56 -22.48
C ALA A 172 19.33 -3.78 -21.69
N SER A 173 18.49 -3.54 -20.68
CA SER A 173 17.73 -4.55 -19.96
C SER A 173 16.25 -4.19 -20.05
N ALA A 174 15.40 -5.19 -20.28
CA ALA A 174 13.96 -4.99 -20.39
C ALA A 174 13.20 -5.96 -19.48
N VAL A 175 12.14 -5.47 -18.84
CA VAL A 175 11.18 -6.27 -18.07
C VAL A 175 9.81 -5.99 -18.65
N LYS A 176 9.09 -7.04 -19.05
CA LYS A 176 7.74 -6.96 -19.58
C LYS A 176 6.86 -7.97 -18.89
N ASP A 177 5.62 -7.58 -18.60
CA ASP A 177 4.59 -8.49 -18.12
C ASP A 177 3.23 -8.12 -18.73
N GLY A 178 2.49 -9.16 -19.15
CA GLY A 178 1.31 -9.02 -19.98
C GLY A 178 1.56 -8.49 -21.40
N ASP A 179 0.47 -8.32 -22.15
CA ASP A 179 0.45 -7.77 -23.49
C ASP A 179 -0.28 -6.41 -23.49
N LEU A 180 0.48 -5.34 -23.75
CA LEU A 180 -0.01 -3.97 -23.82
C LEU A 180 -1.12 -3.80 -24.86
N ALA A 181 -1.04 -4.52 -25.99
CA ALA A 181 -2.06 -4.43 -27.04
C ALA A 181 -3.34 -5.17 -26.64
N ALA A 182 -3.22 -6.29 -25.93
CA ALA A 182 -4.38 -7.03 -25.43
C ALA A 182 -5.25 -6.21 -24.45
N CYS A 183 -4.66 -5.21 -23.79
CA CYS A 183 -5.38 -4.29 -22.92
C CYS A 183 -6.37 -3.39 -23.66
N ASP A 184 -6.27 -3.23 -24.99
CA ASP A 184 -7.20 -2.43 -25.79
C ASP A 184 -8.62 -3.02 -25.82
N ALA A 185 -8.76 -4.31 -25.52
CA ALA A 185 -10.06 -4.97 -25.41
C ALA A 185 -10.76 -4.74 -24.06
N ALA A 186 -10.13 -4.04 -23.11
CA ALA A 186 -10.71 -3.79 -21.79
C ALA A 186 -11.89 -2.81 -21.85
N THR A 187 -12.88 -3.03 -20.98
CA THR A 187 -14.02 -2.13 -20.80
C THR A 187 -14.25 -1.90 -19.31
N ALA A 188 -14.83 -0.75 -18.96
CA ALA A 188 -15.05 -0.38 -17.55
C ALA A 188 -16.07 -1.30 -16.85
N ASP A 189 -17.03 -1.86 -17.58
CA ASP A 189 -18.05 -2.74 -17.00
C ASP A 189 -17.62 -4.22 -16.99
N ALA A 190 -16.38 -4.53 -17.40
CA ALA A 190 -15.89 -5.89 -17.45
C ALA A 190 -15.76 -6.51 -16.04
N THR A 191 -16.23 -7.75 -15.90
CA THR A 191 -16.09 -8.56 -14.68
C THR A 191 -14.87 -9.48 -14.71
N SER A 192 -14.07 -9.40 -15.77
CA SER A 192 -12.78 -10.09 -15.90
C SER A 192 -11.85 -9.29 -16.82
N PRO A 193 -10.54 -9.28 -16.55
CA PRO A 193 -9.58 -8.63 -17.43
C PRO A 193 -9.45 -9.40 -18.77
N PRO A 194 -9.09 -8.72 -19.88
CA PRO A 194 -8.78 -9.39 -21.14
C PRO A 194 -7.69 -10.46 -20.98
N ALA A 195 -7.74 -11.49 -21.83
CA ALA A 195 -6.66 -12.46 -21.91
C ALA A 195 -5.33 -11.73 -22.19
N GLN A 196 -4.24 -12.15 -21.54
CA GLN A 196 -2.91 -11.52 -21.64
C GLN A 196 -2.77 -10.09 -21.06
N CYS A 197 -3.85 -9.39 -20.66
CA CYS A 197 -3.78 -8.11 -19.93
C CYS A 197 -4.08 -8.31 -18.43
N ARG A 198 -3.31 -9.19 -17.77
CA ARG A 198 -3.61 -9.68 -16.41
C ARG A 198 -2.46 -9.53 -15.41
N ALA A 199 -1.38 -8.86 -15.81
CA ALA A 199 -0.23 -8.66 -14.96
C ALA A 199 -0.60 -7.79 -13.75
N LEU A 200 -0.09 -8.16 -12.57
CA LEU A 200 -0.24 -7.35 -11.36
C LEU A 200 0.77 -6.20 -11.39
N ALA A 201 0.28 -4.99 -11.59
CA ALA A 201 1.08 -3.77 -11.67
C ALA A 201 1.35 -3.12 -10.30
N ARG A 202 0.42 -3.28 -9.35
CA ARG A 202 0.51 -2.70 -8.00
C ARG A 202 -0.28 -3.55 -7.01
N LEU A 203 0.17 -3.60 -5.76
CA LEU A 203 -0.55 -4.20 -4.64
C LEU A 203 -0.95 -3.14 -3.63
N GLU A 204 -2.13 -3.29 -3.05
CA GLU A 204 -2.58 -2.57 -1.86
C GLU A 204 -2.55 -3.53 -0.68
N LEU A 205 -1.66 -3.24 0.28
CA LEU A 205 -1.51 -4.03 1.49
C LEU A 205 -2.20 -3.35 2.66
N VAL A 206 -2.95 -4.12 3.45
CA VAL A 206 -3.60 -3.63 4.67
C VAL A 206 -3.03 -4.37 5.88
N PRO A 207 -2.62 -3.64 6.94
CA PRO A 207 -2.12 -4.27 8.16
C PRO A 207 -3.15 -5.22 8.79
N ILE A 208 -2.67 -6.32 9.35
CA ILE A 208 -3.46 -7.20 10.20
C ILE A 208 -3.33 -6.71 11.65
N ALA A 209 -4.45 -6.40 12.28
CA ALA A 209 -4.49 -5.97 13.67
C ALA A 209 -3.87 -7.03 14.59
N ARG A 210 -2.97 -6.59 15.46
CA ARG A 210 -2.39 -7.40 16.54
C ARG A 210 -3.23 -7.19 17.80
N GLU A 211 -3.53 -8.28 18.49
CA GLU A 211 -4.12 -8.22 19.84
C GLU A 211 -3.09 -7.81 20.89
#